data_AF-A0A537MSJ9-F1
#
_entry.id   AF-A0A537MSJ9-F1
#
_cell.length_a   1.000
_cell.length_b   1.000
_cell.length_c   1.000
_cell.angle_alpha   90.00
_cell.angle_beta   90.00
_cell.angle_gamma   90.00
#
_symmetry.space_group_name_H-M   'P 1'
#
loop_
_entity.id
_entity.type
_entity.pdbx_description
1 polymer ?
#
loop_
_entity_poly.entity_id
_entity_poly.type
_entity_poly.pdbx_seq_one_letter_code
_entity_poly.pdbx_strand_id
1 'polypeptide(L)' 'MEFDNSFEVPLPPGEAWKVLLDIERIAPCMPGAELSEVLS' A
#
# COMPACT_ATOMS: atom_id res chain seq x y z
N MET A 1 15.25 1.12 11.76
CA MET A 1 15.45 1.31 10.31
C MET A 1 14.23 2.07 9.83
N GLU A 2 14.43 3.17 9.11
CA GLU A 2 13.37 4.04 8.61
C GLU A 2 13.41 4.00 7.08
N PHE A 3 12.25 3.85 6.44
CA PHE A 3 12.12 3.76 4.99
C PHE A 3 11.26 4.92 4.51
N ASP A 4 11.84 5.78 3.67
CA ASP A 4 11.12 6.83 2.93
C ASP A 4 11.10 6.44 1.46
N ASN A 5 9.91 6.30 0.88
CA ASN A 5 9.71 5.91 -0.52
C ASN A 5 8.77 6.92 -1.20
N SER A 6 9.13 7.32 -2.42
CA SER A 6 8.30 8.19 -3.26
C SER A 6 8.19 7.59 -4.65
N PHE A 7 6.97 7.60 -5.19
CA PHE A 7 6.66 7.10 -6.53
C PHE A 7 5.46 7.84 -7.09
N GLU A 8 5.38 7.92 -8.41
CA GLU A 8 4.24 8.50 -9.11
C GLU A 8 3.21 7.41 -9.46
N VAL A 9 1.93 7.76 -9.38
CA VAL A 9 0.83 6.90 -9.78
C VAL A 9 -0.07 7.63 -10.77
N PRO A 10 -0.63 6.93 -11.78
CA PRO A 10 -1.50 7.55 -12.78
C PRO A 10 -2.94 7.71 -12.24
N LEU A 11 -3.09 8.15 -10.99
CA LEU A 11 -4.38 8.31 -10.30
C LEU A 11 -4.47 9.68 -9.63
N PRO A 12 -5.66 10.33 -9.62
CA PRO A 12 -5.90 11.49 -8.78
C PRO A 12 -5.66 11.17 -7.28
N PRO A 13 -5.22 12.13 -6.45
CA PRO A 13 -4.86 11.87 -5.05
C PRO A 13 -5.94 11.17 -4.24
N GLY A 14 -7.21 11.53 -4.42
CA GLY A 14 -8.32 10.92 -3.68
C GLY A 14 -8.58 9.46 -4.05
N GLU A 15 -8.27 9.05 -5.28
CA GLU A 15 -8.38 7.65 -5.71
C GLU A 15 -7.14 6.85 -5.30
N ALA A 16 -5.95 7.44 -5.47
CA ALA A 16 -4.71 6.86 -5.00
C ALA A 16 -4.78 6.55 -3.49
N TRP A 17 -5.32 7.47 -2.69
CA TRP A 17 -5.46 7.28 -1.25
C TRP A 17 -6.32 6.07 -0.88
N LYS A 18 -7.41 5.82 -1.61
CA LYS A 18 -8.26 4.64 -1.38
C LYS A 18 -7.50 3.34 -1.66
N VAL A 19 -6.68 3.32 -2.70
CA VAL A 19 -5.84 2.15 -3.04
C VAL A 19 -4.74 1.96 -2.00
N LEU A 20 -4.11 3.04 -1.53
CA LEU A 20 -3.05 2.97 -0.52
C LEU A 20 -3.55 2.47 0.84
N LEU A 21 -4.83 2.65 1.15
CA LEU A 21 -5.47 2.12 2.36
C LEU A 21 -5.99 0.69 2.21
N ASP A 22 -5.96 0.11 1.01
CA ASP A 22 -6.28 -1.29 0.77
C ASP A 22 -5.04 -2.15 1.07
N ILE A 23 -4.98 -2.67 2.30
CA ILE A 23 -3.80 -3.39 2.81
C ILE A 23 -3.54 -4.69 2.05
N GLU A 24 -4.59 -5.43 1.70
CA GLU A 24 -4.46 -6.67 0.91
C GLU A 24 -3.79 -6.41 -0.44
N ARG A 25 -4.17 -5.30 -1.07
CA ARG A 25 -3.63 -4.90 -2.37
C ARG A 25 -2.22 -4.32 -2.28
N ILE A 26 -1.89 -3.62 -1.20
CA ILE A 26 -0.60 -2.92 -1.04
C ILE A 26 0.49 -3.80 -0.43
N ALA A 27 0.16 -4.75 0.44
CA ALA A 27 1.14 -5.59 1.12
C ALA A 27 2.17 -6.26 0.17
N PRO A 28 1.80 -6.81 -1.00
CA PRO A 28 2.77 -7.40 -1.95
C PRO A 28 3.78 -6.41 -2.52
N CYS A 29 3.50 -5.10 -2.48
CA CYS A 29 4.36 -4.05 -3.02
C CYS A 29 5.32 -3.47 -1.97
N MET A 30 5.16 -3.81 -0.69
CA MET A 30 5.97 -3.27 0.40
C MET A 30 7.11 -4.23 0.75
N PRO A 31 8.39 -3.80 0.70
CA PRO A 31 9.51 -4.68 0.99
C PRO A 31 9.44 -5.29 2.39
N GLY A 32 9.40 -6.61 2.46
CA GLY A 32 9.35 -7.35 3.73
C GLY A 32 8.00 -7.33 4.44
N ALA A 33 6.94 -6.82 3.81
CA ALA A 33 5.58 -6.93 4.33
C ALA A 33 4.96 -8.28 3.96
N GLU A 34 4.23 -8.88 4.90
CA GLU A 34 3.42 -10.08 4.72
C GLU A 34 2.08 -9.85 5.41
N LEU A 35 0.99 -10.16 4.73
CA LEU A 35 -0.35 -10.07 5.31
C LEU A 35 -0.60 -11.30 6.18
N SER A 36 -0.80 -11.12 7.48
CA SER A 36 -0.92 -12.22 8.44
C SER A 36 -2.30 -12.87 8.43
N GLU A 37 -3.36 -12.06 8.45
CA GLU A 37 -4.75 -12.54 8.45
C GLU A 37 -5.68 -11.48 7.89
N VAL A 38 -6.81 -11.94 7.35
CA VAL A 38 -7.95 -11.11 6.99
C VAL A 38 -9.13 -11.55 7.85
N LEU A 39 -9.69 -10.62 8.61
CA LEU A 39 -10.87 -10.85 9.42
C LEU A 39 -12.10 -10.35 8.64
N SER A 40 -12.97 -11.29 8.27
CA SER A 40 -14.18 -11.05 7.48
C SER A 40 -15.44 -11.00 8.34
#